data_AF-A0A2V8TMM3-F1
#
_entry.id   AF-A0A2V8TMM3-F1
#
_cell.length_a   1.000
_cell.length_b   1.000
_cell.length_c   1.000
_cell.angle_alpha   90.00
_cell.angle_beta   90.00
_cell.angle_gamma   90.00
#
_symmetry.space_group_name_H-M   'P 1'
#
loop_
_entity.id
_entity.type
_entity.pdbx_description
1 polymer ?
#
loop_
_entity_poly.entity_id
_entity_poly.type
_entity_poly.pdbx_seq_one_letter_code
_entity_poly.pdbx_strand_id
1 'polypeptide(L)'
;FAQRTVGYIYLARKDNERAETELTKAMELDPNQGQVAFWLAGAILAQNKTKPEKQPVALYYFARAAAYDGPGSLPASGRQQVHTYLARVYKQYHGSEEGLDKLLATAKTSAMPPSDFKIKSTAELDKERIEAEEAAAKANPMLALWRNIKKELTSDNGPAYFESSMKGAALPGGVNGVAKFKGKLISMSPAVRPKELVLGIENPSVKDVTLKLDGPLPGKMEPGAELEFEGVADSYTKDPFMVTFEVEKSKLSGWTGKNETPKKRGAATKKSTTPKKKSQ
;
A
#
# COMPACT_ATOMS: atom_id res chain seq x y z
N PHE A 1 -43.48 23.50 -12.48
CA PHE A 1 -43.13 24.37 -13.63
C PHE A 1 -42.47 25.69 -13.19
N ALA A 2 -43.10 26.50 -12.33
CA ALA A 2 -42.56 27.81 -11.93
C ALA A 2 -41.15 27.77 -11.30
N GLN A 3 -40.88 26.87 -10.34
CA GLN A 3 -39.59 26.86 -9.62
C GLN A 3 -38.38 26.51 -10.48
N ARG A 4 -38.53 25.54 -11.39
CA ARG A 4 -37.50 25.23 -12.38
C ARG A 4 -37.12 26.45 -13.22
N THR A 5 -38.11 27.23 -13.66
CA THR A 5 -37.89 28.43 -14.49
C THR A 5 -37.16 29.52 -13.70
N VAL A 6 -37.54 29.74 -12.43
CA VAL A 6 -36.86 30.70 -11.55
C VAL A 6 -35.41 30.30 -11.34
N GLY A 7 -35.14 29.02 -11.03
CA GLY A 7 -33.79 28.50 -10.88
C GLY A 7 -32.94 28.67 -12.14
N TYR A 8 -33.52 28.40 -13.32
CA TYR A 8 -32.84 28.63 -14.60
C TYR A 8 -32.52 30.11 -14.85
N ILE A 9 -33.43 31.04 -14.51
CA ILE A 9 -33.17 32.48 -14.64
C ILE A 9 -31.97 32.91 -13.79
N TYR A 10 -31.86 32.43 -12.55
CA TYR A 10 -30.70 32.71 -11.71
C TYR A 10 -29.42 32.09 -12.28
N LEU A 11 -29.49 30.86 -12.80
CA LEU A 11 -28.35 30.22 -13.47
C LEU A 11 -27.87 31.03 -14.68
N ALA A 12 -28.79 31.50 -15.52
CA ALA A 12 -28.46 32.35 -16.67
C ALA A 12 -27.82 33.69 -16.27
N ARG A 13 -28.19 34.21 -15.08
CA ARG A 13 -27.58 35.41 -14.48
C ARG A 13 -26.27 35.14 -13.73
N LYS A 14 -25.81 33.87 -13.69
CA LYS A 14 -24.66 33.41 -12.89
C LYS A 14 -24.81 33.64 -11.38
N ASP A 15 -26.04 33.82 -10.91
CA ASP A 15 -26.37 33.86 -9.48
C ASP A 15 -26.51 32.43 -8.97
N ASN A 16 -25.37 31.77 -8.81
CA ASN A 16 -25.30 30.34 -8.57
C ASN A 16 -25.89 29.92 -7.21
N GLU A 17 -25.86 30.81 -6.21
CA GLU A 17 -26.42 30.52 -4.87
C GLU A 17 -27.95 30.50 -4.92
N ARG A 18 -28.57 31.47 -5.59
CA ARG A 18 -30.02 31.48 -5.78
C ARG A 18 -30.46 30.41 -6.76
N ALA A 19 -29.66 30.14 -7.80
CA ALA A 19 -29.91 29.04 -8.72
C ALA A 19 -29.91 27.69 -7.98
N GLU A 20 -28.90 27.42 -7.14
CA GLU A 20 -28.84 26.23 -6.30
C GLU A 20 -30.10 26.11 -5.45
N THR A 21 -30.46 27.17 -4.71
CA THR A 21 -31.63 27.18 -3.82
C THR A 21 -32.93 26.82 -4.56
N GLU A 22 -33.20 27.46 -5.69
CA GLU A 22 -34.46 27.26 -6.41
C GLU A 22 -34.48 25.95 -7.22
N LEU A 23 -33.34 25.50 -7.73
CA LEU A 23 -33.23 24.21 -8.42
C LEU A 23 -33.32 23.04 -7.43
N THR A 24 -32.80 23.18 -6.21
CA THR A 24 -33.01 22.20 -5.13
C THR A 24 -34.48 22.05 -4.78
N LYS A 25 -35.20 23.17 -4.55
CA LYS A 25 -36.67 23.13 -4.34
C LYS A 25 -37.40 22.48 -5.51
N ALA A 26 -36.96 22.74 -6.74
CA ALA A 26 -37.55 22.11 -7.91
C ALA A 26 -37.37 20.58 -7.90
N MET A 27 -36.21 20.07 -7.46
CA MET A 27 -35.95 18.63 -7.30
C MET A 27 -36.77 18.01 -6.16
N GLU A 28 -36.99 18.74 -5.06
CA GLU A 28 -37.85 18.29 -3.96
C GLU A 28 -39.32 18.17 -4.38
N LEU A 29 -39.81 19.10 -5.19
CA LEU A 29 -41.18 19.10 -5.69
C LEU A 29 -41.44 18.06 -6.78
N ASP A 30 -40.45 17.81 -7.63
CA ASP A 30 -40.54 16.81 -8.69
C ASP A 30 -39.17 16.13 -8.91
N PRO A 31 -38.98 14.90 -8.39
CA PRO A 31 -37.73 14.16 -8.43
C PRO A 31 -37.38 13.60 -9.82
N ASN A 32 -38.29 13.70 -10.79
CA ASN A 32 -38.15 13.13 -12.13
C ASN A 32 -37.51 14.11 -13.14
N GLN A 33 -36.92 15.21 -12.67
CA GLN A 33 -36.38 16.26 -13.53
C GLN A 33 -34.88 16.08 -13.81
N GLY A 34 -34.51 15.17 -14.73
CA GLY A 34 -33.11 14.91 -15.09
C GLY A 34 -32.36 16.16 -15.61
N GLN A 35 -33.05 17.05 -16.33
CA GLN A 35 -32.48 18.32 -16.77
C GLN A 35 -32.19 19.29 -15.62
N VAL A 36 -33.03 19.30 -14.58
CA VAL A 36 -32.85 20.15 -13.39
C VAL A 36 -31.66 19.65 -12.58
N ALA A 37 -31.49 18.33 -12.44
CA ALA A 37 -30.31 17.75 -11.81
C ALA A 37 -29.02 18.22 -12.50
N PHE A 38 -28.97 18.24 -13.83
CA PHE A 38 -27.81 18.75 -14.57
C PHE A 38 -27.53 20.24 -14.29
N TRP A 39 -28.58 21.07 -14.29
CA TRP A 39 -28.44 22.50 -13.99
C TRP A 39 -27.98 22.76 -12.55
N LEU A 40 -28.55 22.02 -11.59
CA LEU A 40 -28.18 22.11 -10.19
C LEU A 40 -26.72 21.70 -9.98
N ALA A 41 -26.29 20.61 -10.61
CA ALA A 41 -24.89 20.18 -10.58
C ALA A 41 -23.94 21.28 -11.06
N GLY A 42 -24.29 21.94 -12.18
CA GLY A 42 -23.53 23.07 -12.71
C GLY A 42 -23.51 24.29 -11.78
N ALA A 43 -24.66 24.66 -11.20
CA ALA A 43 -24.76 25.77 -10.26
C ALA A 43 -23.90 25.55 -9.00
N ILE A 44 -23.91 24.32 -8.47
CA ILE A 44 -23.09 23.97 -7.30
C ILE A 44 -21.60 23.96 -7.68
N LEU A 45 -21.24 23.34 -8.81
CA LEU A 45 -19.84 23.29 -9.27
C LEU A 45 -19.27 24.69 -9.54
N ALA A 46 -20.08 25.63 -10.03
CA ALA A 46 -19.64 27.00 -10.27
C ALA A 46 -19.27 27.75 -8.97
N GLN A 47 -19.69 27.25 -7.80
CA GLN A 47 -19.31 27.79 -6.49
C GLN A 47 -18.03 27.15 -5.91
N ASN A 48 -17.42 26.18 -6.60
CA ASN A 48 -16.34 25.34 -6.04
C ASN A 48 -15.13 26.14 -5.51
N LYS A 49 -14.87 27.32 -6.08
CA LYS A 49 -13.76 28.18 -5.64
C LYS A 49 -13.94 28.68 -4.20
N THR A 50 -15.17 28.97 -3.78
CA THR A 50 -15.48 29.50 -2.44
C THR A 50 -16.16 28.48 -1.54
N LYS A 51 -16.73 27.42 -2.12
CA LYS A 51 -17.45 26.34 -1.42
C LYS A 51 -17.00 24.95 -1.90
N PRO A 52 -15.70 24.60 -1.77
CA PRO A 52 -15.17 23.32 -2.23
C PRO A 52 -15.83 22.11 -1.55
N GLU A 53 -16.37 22.28 -0.34
CA GLU A 53 -17.11 21.26 0.40
C GLU A 53 -18.40 20.80 -0.31
N LYS A 54 -18.92 21.60 -1.24
CA LYS A 54 -20.10 21.23 -2.03
C LYS A 54 -19.77 20.40 -3.28
N GLN A 55 -18.50 20.21 -3.62
CA GLN A 55 -18.10 19.47 -4.82
C GLN A 55 -18.67 18.04 -4.86
N PRO A 56 -18.70 17.25 -3.77
CA PRO A 56 -19.36 15.96 -3.77
C PRO A 56 -20.83 16.04 -4.16
N VAL A 57 -21.56 17.03 -3.65
CA VAL A 57 -22.98 17.24 -3.97
C VAL A 57 -23.17 17.55 -5.46
N ALA A 58 -22.29 18.36 -6.07
CA ALA A 58 -22.30 18.59 -7.51
C ALA A 58 -22.10 17.28 -8.30
N LEU A 59 -21.12 16.46 -7.90
CA LEU A 59 -20.85 15.14 -8.52
C LEU A 59 -22.07 14.21 -8.41
N TYR A 60 -22.78 14.24 -7.29
CA TYR A 60 -24.03 13.49 -7.11
C TYR A 60 -25.09 13.90 -8.12
N TYR A 61 -25.33 15.19 -8.32
CA TYR A 61 -26.34 15.65 -9.27
C TYR A 61 -25.94 15.43 -10.73
N PHE A 62 -24.64 15.45 -11.06
CA PHE A 62 -24.17 14.96 -12.36
C PHE A 62 -24.44 13.47 -12.53
N ALA A 63 -24.23 12.65 -11.49
CA ALA A 63 -24.57 11.23 -11.50
C ALA A 63 -26.08 11.02 -11.66
N ARG A 64 -26.93 11.81 -11.00
CA ARG A 64 -28.39 11.79 -11.16
C ARG A 64 -28.77 12.06 -12.61
N ALA A 65 -28.22 13.13 -13.20
CA ALA A 65 -28.49 13.50 -14.59
C ALA A 65 -27.99 12.45 -15.61
N ALA A 66 -26.89 11.76 -15.32
CA ALA A 66 -26.34 10.70 -16.16
C ALA A 66 -27.11 9.36 -16.04
N ALA A 67 -27.48 8.97 -14.82
CA ALA A 67 -27.96 7.61 -14.54
C ALA A 67 -29.50 7.48 -14.55
N TYR A 68 -30.23 8.55 -14.23
CA TYR A 68 -31.69 8.52 -14.25
C TYR A 68 -32.22 8.45 -15.69
N ASP A 69 -32.99 7.41 -15.98
CA ASP A 69 -33.51 7.05 -17.30
C ASP A 69 -35.05 7.04 -17.36
N GLY A 70 -35.73 7.45 -16.28
CA GLY A 70 -37.18 7.53 -16.21
C GLY A 70 -37.79 8.77 -16.92
N PRO A 71 -39.09 9.02 -16.72
CA PRO A 71 -39.78 10.21 -17.24
C PRO A 71 -39.03 11.49 -16.86
N GLY A 72 -38.87 12.43 -17.81
CA GLY A 72 -38.15 13.69 -17.57
C GLY A 72 -36.62 13.57 -17.52
N SER A 73 -36.07 12.39 -17.81
CA SER A 73 -34.63 12.20 -18.02
C SER A 73 -34.10 12.99 -19.23
N LEU A 74 -32.79 13.22 -19.24
CA LEU A 74 -32.12 13.71 -20.46
C LEU A 74 -32.23 12.65 -21.57
N PRO A 75 -32.16 13.04 -22.86
CA PRO A 75 -32.00 12.09 -23.96
C PRO A 75 -30.80 11.17 -23.73
N ALA A 76 -30.84 9.95 -24.26
CA ALA A 76 -29.78 8.95 -24.04
C ALA A 76 -28.37 9.47 -24.40
N SER A 77 -28.24 10.22 -25.49
CA SER A 77 -26.97 10.87 -25.87
C SER A 77 -26.51 11.91 -24.85
N GLY A 78 -27.43 12.71 -24.31
CA GLY A 78 -27.15 13.68 -23.25
C GLY A 78 -26.71 13.01 -21.95
N ARG A 79 -27.38 11.92 -21.55
CA ARG A 79 -26.98 11.11 -20.40
C ARG A 79 -25.57 10.57 -20.55
N GLN A 80 -25.23 10.05 -21.74
CA GLN A 80 -23.89 9.56 -22.03
C GLN A 80 -22.83 10.67 -21.97
N GLN A 81 -23.13 11.87 -22.48
CA GLN A 81 -22.22 13.01 -22.39
C GLN A 81 -21.97 13.42 -20.94
N VAL A 82 -23.02 13.48 -20.11
CA VAL A 82 -22.90 13.79 -18.68
C VAL A 82 -22.13 12.69 -17.95
N HIS A 83 -22.36 11.42 -18.27
CA HIS A 83 -21.60 10.30 -17.70
C HIS A 83 -20.09 10.44 -17.99
N THR A 84 -19.73 10.69 -19.26
CA THR A 84 -18.33 10.90 -19.66
C THR A 84 -17.71 12.10 -18.94
N TYR A 85 -18.46 13.19 -18.78
CA TYR A 85 -18.01 14.35 -18.02
C TYR A 85 -17.80 14.01 -16.54
N LEU A 86 -18.79 13.38 -15.91
CA LEU A 86 -18.75 12.93 -14.52
C LEU A 86 -17.54 12.04 -14.26
N ALA A 87 -17.30 11.01 -15.06
CA ALA A 87 -16.18 10.10 -14.87
C ALA A 87 -14.83 10.85 -14.82
N ARG A 88 -14.64 11.83 -15.72
CA ARG A 88 -13.46 12.69 -15.72
C ARG A 88 -13.33 13.52 -14.45
N VAL A 89 -14.38 14.26 -14.06
CA VAL A 89 -14.31 15.16 -12.89
C VAL A 89 -14.31 14.40 -11.56
N TYR A 90 -14.94 13.23 -11.51
CA TYR A 90 -14.88 12.31 -10.39
C TYR A 90 -13.44 11.83 -10.19
N LYS A 91 -12.79 11.33 -11.26
CA LYS A 91 -11.38 10.92 -11.20
C LYS A 91 -10.45 12.06 -10.83
N GLN A 92 -10.72 13.28 -11.29
CA GLN A 92 -9.94 14.46 -10.88
C GLN A 92 -10.13 14.80 -9.40
N TYR A 93 -11.31 14.58 -8.84
CA TYR A 93 -11.61 14.87 -7.44
C TYR A 93 -11.16 13.75 -6.48
N HIS A 94 -11.47 12.49 -6.80
CA HIS A 94 -11.20 11.29 -5.99
C HIS A 94 -9.83 10.67 -6.28
N GLY A 95 -9.30 10.80 -7.49
CA GLY A 95 -8.02 10.20 -7.93
C GLY A 95 -8.18 8.84 -8.63
N SER A 96 -9.35 8.22 -8.58
CA SER A 96 -9.68 6.96 -9.25
C SER A 96 -11.16 6.89 -9.63
N GLU A 97 -11.58 5.80 -10.27
CA GLU A 97 -13.00 5.51 -10.57
C GLU A 97 -13.67 4.67 -9.46
N GLU A 98 -12.93 4.37 -8.37
CA GLU A 98 -13.46 3.59 -7.25
C GLU A 98 -14.69 4.28 -6.66
N GLY A 99 -15.80 3.56 -6.53
CA GLY A 99 -17.06 4.10 -5.99
C GLY A 99 -17.93 4.87 -6.98
N LEU A 100 -17.46 5.15 -8.21
CA LEU A 100 -18.27 5.84 -9.23
C LEU A 100 -19.53 5.04 -9.62
N ASP A 101 -19.42 3.72 -9.78
CA ASP A 101 -20.58 2.86 -10.09
C ASP A 101 -21.62 2.89 -8.97
N LYS A 102 -21.17 2.88 -7.70
CA LYS A 102 -22.05 3.00 -6.53
C LYS A 102 -22.72 4.37 -6.49
N LEU A 103 -22.00 5.43 -6.84
CA LEU A 103 -22.55 6.79 -6.97
C LEU A 103 -23.65 6.83 -8.02
N LEU A 104 -23.40 6.28 -9.22
CA LEU A 104 -24.38 6.22 -10.31
C LEU A 104 -25.62 5.39 -9.92
N ALA A 105 -25.43 4.22 -9.30
CA ALA A 105 -26.52 3.37 -8.85
C ALA A 105 -27.39 4.06 -7.78
N THR A 106 -26.75 4.76 -6.83
CA THR A 106 -27.45 5.51 -5.78
C THR A 106 -28.22 6.69 -6.38
N ALA A 107 -27.57 7.49 -7.23
CA ALA A 107 -28.20 8.65 -7.86
C ALA A 107 -29.27 8.26 -8.90
N LYS A 108 -29.22 7.05 -9.46
CA LYS A 108 -30.29 6.55 -10.34
C LYS A 108 -31.63 6.41 -9.60
N THR A 109 -31.59 6.03 -8.32
CA THR A 109 -32.80 5.72 -7.53
C THR A 109 -33.19 6.83 -6.57
N SER A 110 -32.24 7.61 -6.08
CA SER A 110 -32.50 8.76 -5.21
C SER A 110 -32.26 10.08 -5.95
N ALA A 111 -33.23 10.99 -5.88
CA ALA A 111 -33.13 12.31 -6.52
C ALA A 111 -32.25 13.28 -5.73
N MET A 112 -32.08 13.04 -4.42
CA MET A 112 -31.31 13.86 -3.50
C MET A 112 -30.18 13.02 -2.88
N PRO A 113 -29.00 13.62 -2.62
CA PRO A 113 -27.94 12.91 -1.91
C PRO A 113 -28.40 12.52 -0.49
N PRO A 114 -27.96 11.37 0.03
CA PRO A 114 -28.12 11.05 1.46
C PRO A 114 -27.56 12.16 2.37
N SER A 115 -28.11 12.31 3.57
CA SER A 115 -27.69 13.36 4.52
C SER A 115 -26.22 13.25 4.95
N ASP A 116 -25.67 12.03 4.94
CA ASP A 116 -24.29 11.70 5.27
C ASP A 116 -23.41 11.50 4.02
N PHE A 117 -23.90 11.89 2.84
CA PHE A 117 -23.23 11.67 1.58
C PHE A 117 -21.85 12.32 1.52
N LYS A 118 -20.84 11.53 1.19
CA LYS A 118 -19.45 11.96 1.03
C LYS A 118 -18.78 11.23 -0.12
N ILE A 119 -17.87 11.92 -0.79
CA ILE A 119 -16.88 11.37 -1.71
C ILE A 119 -15.54 11.84 -1.15
N LYS A 120 -14.58 10.93 -0.95
CA LYS A 120 -13.24 11.32 -0.52
C LYS A 120 -12.53 12.01 -1.67
N SER A 121 -11.87 13.12 -1.37
CA SER A 121 -10.97 13.78 -2.32
C SER A 121 -9.60 13.09 -2.36
N THR A 122 -8.83 13.33 -3.42
CA THR A 122 -7.43 12.90 -3.49
C THR A 122 -6.62 13.40 -2.30
N ALA A 123 -6.86 14.64 -1.86
CA ALA A 123 -6.16 15.21 -0.71
C ALA A 123 -6.47 14.47 0.61
N GLU A 124 -7.73 14.06 0.82
CA GLU A 124 -8.12 13.26 1.98
C GLU A 124 -7.54 11.85 1.92
N LEU A 125 -7.56 11.20 0.74
CA LEU A 125 -6.94 9.89 0.55
C LEU A 125 -5.42 9.93 0.75
N ASP A 126 -4.76 10.97 0.25
CA ASP A 126 -3.32 11.17 0.45
C ASP A 126 -3.01 11.40 1.93
N LYS A 127 -3.80 12.21 2.62
CA LYS A 127 -3.66 12.44 4.06
C LYS A 127 -3.85 11.13 4.85
N GLU A 128 -4.90 10.37 4.58
CA GLU A 128 -5.13 9.07 5.24
C GLU A 128 -3.99 8.09 4.97
N ARG A 129 -3.45 8.06 3.74
CA ARG A 129 -2.29 7.23 3.42
C ARG A 129 -1.06 7.64 4.22
N ILE A 130 -0.75 8.94 4.30
CA ILE A 130 0.38 9.45 5.07
C ILE A 130 0.21 9.13 6.55
N GLU A 131 -0.98 9.39 7.12
CA GLU A 131 -1.27 9.07 8.51
C GLU A 131 -1.18 7.56 8.79
N ALA A 132 -1.64 6.72 7.85
CA ALA A 132 -1.51 5.27 7.96
C ALA A 132 -0.04 4.80 7.88
N GLU A 133 0.77 5.40 7.02
CA GLU A 133 2.21 5.13 6.93
C GLU A 133 2.93 5.57 8.22
N GLU A 134 2.64 6.75 8.74
CA GLU A 134 3.17 7.23 10.02
C GLU A 134 2.73 6.35 11.20
N ALA A 135 1.47 5.92 11.23
CA ALA A 135 0.95 5.01 12.26
C ALA A 135 1.63 3.64 12.16
N ALA A 136 1.80 3.10 10.95
CA ALA A 136 2.53 1.85 10.73
C ALA A 136 4.00 1.99 11.15
N ALA A 137 4.63 3.14 10.89
CA ALA A 137 5.99 3.43 11.31
C ALA A 137 6.12 3.52 12.84
N LYS A 138 5.17 4.16 13.52
CA LYS A 138 5.11 4.20 15.00
C LYS A 138 4.88 2.82 15.60
N ALA A 139 4.05 1.99 14.96
CA ALA A 139 3.79 0.62 15.42
C ALA A 139 4.97 -0.34 15.19
N ASN A 140 5.82 -0.07 14.20
CA ASN A 140 7.00 -0.87 13.89
C ASN A 140 8.20 0.02 13.51
N PRO A 141 8.86 0.65 14.51
CA PRO A 141 9.95 1.58 14.26
C PRO A 141 11.15 0.90 13.58
N MET A 142 11.35 -0.40 13.81
CA MET A 142 12.41 -1.19 13.18
C MET A 142 12.17 -1.34 11.67
N LEU A 143 10.96 -1.72 11.26
CA LEU A 143 10.63 -1.87 9.85
C LEU A 143 10.64 -0.52 9.12
N ALA A 144 10.20 0.55 9.80
CA ALA A 144 10.29 1.91 9.26
C ALA A 144 11.74 2.33 9.02
N LEU A 145 12.63 2.10 9.99
CA LEU A 145 14.06 2.36 9.84
C LEU A 145 14.64 1.58 8.66
N TRP A 146 14.32 0.28 8.54
CA TRP A 146 14.80 -0.55 7.44
C TRP A 146 14.31 -0.06 6.07
N ARG A 147 13.02 0.26 5.93
CA ARG A 147 12.46 0.80 4.68
C ARG A 147 13.12 2.10 4.26
N ASN A 148 13.40 2.99 5.21
CA ASN A 148 14.10 4.25 4.94
C ASN A 148 15.53 3.97 4.45
N ILE A 149 16.29 3.09 5.11
CA ILE A 149 17.64 2.69 4.67
C ILE A 149 17.59 2.14 3.23
N LYS A 150 16.67 1.22 2.95
CA LYS A 150 16.51 0.61 1.62
C LYS A 150 16.12 1.64 0.56
N LYS A 151 15.23 2.58 0.88
CA LYS A 151 14.86 3.69 -0.01
C LYS A 151 16.05 4.56 -0.38
N GLU A 152 16.89 4.93 0.60
CA GLU A 152 18.08 5.74 0.34
C GLU A 152 19.11 4.98 -0.51
N LEU A 153 19.39 3.71 -0.18
CA LEU A 153 20.35 2.87 -0.91
C LEU A 153 19.92 2.56 -2.36
N THR A 154 18.61 2.51 -2.62
CA THR A 154 18.06 2.27 -3.96
C THR A 154 17.87 3.56 -4.77
N SER A 155 18.04 4.74 -4.16
CA SER A 155 18.04 6.01 -4.87
C SER A 155 19.27 6.17 -5.78
N ASP A 156 19.31 7.24 -6.57
CA ASP A 156 20.49 7.58 -7.38
C ASP A 156 21.67 8.05 -6.51
N ASN A 157 21.40 8.52 -5.30
CA ASN A 157 22.42 8.95 -4.33
C ASN A 157 22.83 7.83 -3.36
N GLY A 158 22.36 6.59 -3.57
CA GLY A 158 22.64 5.44 -2.72
C GLY A 158 24.12 5.22 -2.38
N PRO A 159 25.06 5.32 -3.35
CA PRO A 159 26.48 5.11 -3.06
C PRO A 159 27.04 6.12 -2.05
N ALA A 160 26.67 7.39 -2.18
CA ALA A 160 27.12 8.44 -1.27
C ALA A 160 26.48 8.29 0.12
N TYR A 161 25.20 7.91 0.18
CA TYR A 161 24.53 7.60 1.45
C TYR A 161 25.22 6.43 2.17
N PHE A 162 25.52 5.34 1.46
CA PHE A 162 26.20 4.20 2.04
C PHE A 162 27.57 4.57 2.61
N GLU A 163 28.42 5.22 1.81
CA GLU A 163 29.77 5.60 2.24
C GLU A 163 29.78 6.58 3.42
N SER A 164 28.83 7.52 3.48
CA SER A 164 28.79 8.55 4.52
C SER A 164 28.06 8.14 5.80
N SER A 165 27.05 7.28 5.70
CA SER A 165 26.08 7.05 6.77
C SER A 165 25.99 5.60 7.24
N MET A 166 26.50 4.63 6.47
CA MET A 166 26.35 3.21 6.79
C MET A 166 27.67 2.45 6.89
N LYS A 167 28.62 2.69 5.99
CA LYS A 167 29.84 1.89 5.91
C LYS A 167 30.65 1.99 7.21
N GLY A 168 30.91 0.86 7.84
CA GLY A 168 31.58 0.79 9.14
C GLY A 168 30.72 1.21 10.33
N ALA A 169 29.47 1.60 10.15
CA ALA A 169 28.55 1.94 11.24
C ALA A 169 27.88 0.68 11.80
N ALA A 170 27.78 0.60 13.14
CA ALA A 170 26.97 -0.39 13.83
C ALA A 170 25.49 -0.01 13.72
N LEU A 171 24.71 -0.81 12.98
CA LEU A 171 23.29 -0.60 12.76
C LEU A 171 22.48 -1.72 13.42
N PRO A 172 21.30 -1.41 13.97
CA PRO A 172 20.60 -0.12 13.91
C PRO A 172 21.11 0.95 14.90
N GLY A 173 22.02 0.62 15.81
CA GLY A 173 22.72 1.60 16.65
C GLY A 173 21.82 2.37 17.63
N GLY A 174 20.60 1.89 17.90
CA GLY A 174 19.64 2.57 18.78
C GLY A 174 18.83 3.69 18.12
N VAL A 175 18.97 3.91 16.80
CA VAL A 175 18.24 4.94 16.07
C VAL A 175 16.74 4.74 16.25
N ASN A 176 16.03 5.79 16.67
CA ASN A 176 14.58 5.76 16.96
C ASN A 176 14.16 4.67 17.96
N GLY A 177 15.04 4.31 18.90
CA GLY A 177 14.80 3.26 19.89
C GLY A 177 14.93 1.84 19.35
N VAL A 178 15.40 1.67 18.11
CA VAL A 178 15.61 0.36 17.48
C VAL A 178 17.00 -0.14 17.82
N ALA A 179 17.08 -1.13 18.73
CA ALA A 179 18.35 -1.73 19.14
C ALA A 179 18.82 -2.86 18.21
N LYS A 180 17.89 -3.58 17.57
CA LYS A 180 18.18 -4.69 16.66
C LYS A 180 17.23 -4.68 15.46
N PHE A 181 17.74 -5.08 14.31
CA PHE A 181 16.90 -5.47 13.19
C PHE A 181 16.33 -6.86 13.43
N LYS A 182 15.15 -7.12 12.88
CA LYS A 182 14.47 -8.42 12.93
C LYS A 182 14.22 -8.90 11.50
N GLY A 183 14.58 -10.14 11.22
CA GLY A 183 14.40 -10.73 9.90
C GLY A 183 14.07 -12.23 9.97
N LYS A 184 13.56 -12.75 8.86
CA LYS A 184 13.27 -14.16 8.66
C LYS A 184 14.39 -14.82 7.88
N LEU A 185 14.89 -15.94 8.39
CA LEU A 185 15.96 -16.71 7.78
C LEU A 185 15.52 -17.29 6.43
N ILE A 186 16.15 -16.89 5.34
CA ILE A 186 15.89 -17.43 4.00
C ILE A 186 16.84 -18.58 3.70
N SER A 187 18.13 -18.39 3.97
CA SER A 187 19.16 -19.41 3.73
C SER A 187 20.36 -19.23 4.64
N MET A 188 21.18 -20.27 4.77
CA MET A 188 22.44 -20.24 5.53
C MET A 188 23.55 -20.99 4.80
N SER A 189 24.80 -20.58 5.02
CA SER A 189 25.97 -21.22 4.44
C SER A 189 27.13 -21.27 5.45
N PRO A 190 27.81 -22.43 5.59
CA PRO A 190 27.40 -23.76 5.15
C PRO A 190 26.08 -24.23 5.80
N ALA A 191 25.44 -25.28 5.26
CA ALA A 191 24.15 -25.78 5.75
C ALA A 191 24.17 -26.26 7.22
N VAL A 192 25.34 -26.66 7.72
CA VAL A 192 25.57 -27.02 9.13
C VAL A 192 26.77 -26.20 9.60
N ARG A 193 26.63 -25.61 10.79
CA ARG A 193 27.56 -24.64 11.37
C ARG A 193 27.79 -23.41 10.47
N PRO A 194 26.72 -22.69 10.10
CA PRO A 194 26.83 -21.58 9.17
C PRO A 194 27.69 -20.44 9.72
N LYS A 195 28.33 -19.74 8.80
CA LYS A 195 29.00 -18.44 9.02
C LYS A 195 28.36 -17.31 8.25
N GLU A 196 27.46 -17.63 7.32
CA GLU A 196 26.69 -16.66 6.57
C GLU A 196 25.20 -16.98 6.68
N LEU A 197 24.39 -15.95 6.93
CA LEU A 197 22.94 -16.04 6.97
C LEU A 197 22.35 -15.03 6.00
N VAL A 198 21.33 -15.40 5.25
CA VAL A 198 20.57 -14.49 4.39
C VAL A 198 19.18 -14.33 4.98
N LEU A 199 18.77 -13.09 5.24
CA LEU A 199 17.48 -12.79 5.84
C LEU A 199 16.62 -11.90 4.91
N GLY A 200 15.30 -12.04 5.04
CA GLY A 200 14.32 -11.05 4.59
C GLY A 200 13.79 -10.25 5.77
N ILE A 201 13.79 -8.92 5.68
CA ILE A 201 13.35 -8.02 6.74
C ILE A 201 11.97 -7.44 6.39
N GLU A 202 11.82 -6.90 5.19
CA GLU A 202 10.56 -6.30 4.74
C GLU A 202 9.55 -7.34 4.27
N ASN A 203 10.03 -8.33 3.53
CA ASN A 203 9.24 -9.47 3.07
C ASN A 203 10.02 -10.75 3.40
N PRO A 204 9.41 -11.74 4.06
CA PRO A 204 10.10 -12.96 4.51
C PRO A 204 10.68 -13.82 3.37
N SER A 205 10.23 -13.61 2.13
CA SER A 205 10.67 -14.35 0.95
C SER A 205 11.62 -13.56 0.06
N VAL A 206 11.88 -12.28 0.35
CA VAL A 206 12.76 -11.41 -0.43
C VAL A 206 14.05 -11.20 0.34
N LYS A 207 15.19 -11.47 -0.29
CA LYS A 207 16.50 -11.27 0.33
C LYS A 207 16.76 -9.78 0.51
N ASP A 208 17.03 -9.38 1.74
CA ASP A 208 17.31 -7.99 2.10
C ASP A 208 18.75 -7.85 2.64
N VAL A 209 19.21 -8.82 3.43
CA VAL A 209 20.52 -8.78 4.08
C VAL A 209 21.27 -10.10 4.04
N THR A 210 22.60 -10.00 4.02
CA THR A 210 23.53 -11.09 4.31
C THR A 210 24.31 -10.75 5.57
N LEU A 211 24.28 -11.64 6.56
CA LEU A 211 25.05 -11.53 7.80
C LEU A 211 26.29 -12.41 7.69
N LYS A 212 27.48 -11.81 7.72
CA LYS A 212 28.77 -12.48 7.86
C LYS A 212 29.13 -12.54 9.34
N LEU A 213 29.28 -13.75 9.87
CA LEU A 213 29.51 -13.98 11.30
C LEU A 213 31.00 -14.07 11.63
N ASP A 214 31.38 -13.52 12.79
CA ASP A 214 32.73 -13.61 13.37
C ASP A 214 33.20 -15.06 13.64
N GLY A 215 32.29 -16.02 13.65
CA GLY A 215 32.56 -17.44 13.78
C GLY A 215 31.34 -18.31 13.47
N PRO A 216 31.54 -19.63 13.35
CA PRO A 216 30.45 -20.53 12.97
C PRO A 216 29.44 -20.68 14.11
N LEU A 217 28.16 -20.71 13.76
CA LEU A 217 27.07 -21.04 14.69
C LEU A 217 27.01 -22.55 14.95
N PRO A 218 26.37 -23.00 16.04
CA PRO A 218 26.12 -24.42 16.26
C PRO A 218 24.99 -24.95 15.37
N GLY A 219 25.12 -26.19 14.90
CA GLY A 219 24.05 -26.92 14.23
C GLY A 219 23.52 -26.28 12.96
N LYS A 220 22.24 -26.51 12.69
CA LYS A 220 21.47 -25.90 11.60
C LYS A 220 20.10 -25.44 12.10
N MET A 221 19.47 -24.56 11.35
CA MET A 221 18.13 -24.03 11.62
C MET A 221 17.26 -24.17 10.37
N GLU A 222 15.93 -24.23 10.51
CA GLU A 222 15.05 -24.23 9.35
C GLU A 222 14.82 -22.80 8.83
N PRO A 223 14.77 -22.58 7.50
CA PRO A 223 14.29 -21.32 6.94
C PRO A 223 12.91 -20.92 7.48
N GLY A 224 12.65 -19.62 7.55
CA GLY A 224 11.45 -19.02 8.15
C GLY A 224 11.57 -18.74 9.66
N ALA A 225 12.63 -19.19 10.31
CA ALA A 225 12.92 -18.81 11.69
C ALA A 225 13.22 -17.31 11.81
N GLU A 226 12.80 -16.71 12.92
CA GLU A 226 13.04 -15.30 13.20
C GLU A 226 14.37 -15.09 13.92
N LEU A 227 15.14 -14.12 13.43
CA LEU A 227 16.42 -13.74 13.99
C LEU A 227 16.45 -12.23 14.20
N GLU A 228 17.11 -11.82 15.27
CA GLU A 228 17.36 -10.41 15.56
C GLU A 228 18.87 -10.16 15.58
N PHE A 229 19.32 -9.05 14.99
CA PHE A 229 20.75 -8.74 14.91
C PHE A 229 21.04 -7.24 15.00
N GLU A 230 22.25 -6.94 15.43
CA GLU A 230 22.94 -5.66 15.25
C GLU A 230 24.26 -6.00 14.56
N GLY A 231 24.71 -5.18 13.62
CA GLY A 231 25.91 -5.46 12.83
C GLY A 231 26.52 -4.23 12.20
N VAL A 232 27.77 -4.36 11.80
CA VAL A 232 28.52 -3.31 11.10
C VAL A 232 28.25 -3.43 9.60
N ALA A 233 27.78 -2.37 8.95
CA ALA A 233 27.53 -2.40 7.51
C ALA A 233 28.86 -2.46 6.72
N ASP A 234 29.01 -3.49 5.89
CA ASP A 234 30.23 -3.81 5.13
C ASP A 234 30.12 -3.35 3.67
N SER A 235 29.07 -3.81 2.98
CA SER A 235 28.85 -3.53 1.56
C SER A 235 27.37 -3.58 1.20
N TYR A 236 27.00 -3.08 0.01
CA TYR A 236 25.65 -3.27 -0.52
C TYR A 236 25.64 -3.39 -2.05
N THR A 237 24.60 -4.01 -2.59
CA THR A 237 24.26 -4.01 -4.02
C THR A 237 22.90 -3.38 -4.22
N LYS A 238 22.74 -2.54 -5.25
CA LYS A 238 21.47 -1.88 -5.57
C LYS A 238 20.49 -2.82 -6.28
N ASP A 239 20.98 -3.66 -7.20
CA ASP A 239 20.17 -4.61 -7.97
C ASP A 239 20.96 -5.90 -8.31
N PRO A 240 20.54 -7.10 -7.84
CA PRO A 240 19.50 -7.30 -6.84
C PRO A 240 19.90 -6.64 -5.51
N PHE A 241 18.92 -6.07 -4.80
CA PHE A 241 19.16 -5.38 -3.54
C PHE A 241 19.70 -6.35 -2.47
N MET A 242 20.81 -5.99 -1.82
CA MET A 242 21.38 -6.74 -0.70
C MET A 242 22.29 -5.83 0.13
N VAL A 243 22.14 -5.82 1.45
CA VAL A 243 23.13 -5.21 2.37
C VAL A 243 23.88 -6.31 3.11
N THR A 244 25.19 -6.21 3.16
CA THR A 244 26.05 -7.12 3.92
C THR A 244 26.41 -6.48 5.25
N PHE A 245 26.21 -7.23 6.33
CA PHE A 245 26.62 -6.87 7.67
C PHE A 245 27.67 -7.84 8.20
N GLU A 246 28.69 -7.32 8.86
CA GLU A 246 29.50 -8.09 9.79
C GLU A 246 28.80 -8.13 11.15
N VAL A 247 28.57 -9.33 11.68
CA VAL A 247 27.78 -9.54 12.90
C VAL A 247 28.57 -10.41 13.88
N GLU A 248 28.81 -9.87 15.06
CA GLU A 248 29.31 -10.67 16.18
C GLU A 248 28.22 -11.65 16.64
N LYS A 249 28.60 -12.90 16.97
CA LYS A 249 27.64 -13.89 17.46
C LYS A 249 26.88 -13.43 18.71
N SER A 250 27.49 -12.58 19.54
CA SER A 250 26.87 -11.97 20.73
C SER A 250 25.72 -11.01 20.39
N LYS A 251 25.74 -10.43 19.19
CA LYS A 251 24.75 -9.48 18.68
C LYS A 251 23.62 -10.14 17.90
N LEU A 252 23.75 -11.42 17.58
CA LEU A 252 22.70 -12.25 16.99
C LEU A 252 21.86 -12.94 18.09
N SER A 253 20.55 -12.83 18.01
CA SER A 253 19.59 -13.53 18.88
C SER A 253 18.54 -14.28 18.07
N GLY A 254 17.94 -15.29 18.70
CA GLY A 254 16.96 -16.18 18.07
C GLY A 254 17.54 -17.47 17.49
N TRP A 255 18.87 -17.63 17.45
CA TRP A 255 19.49 -18.86 16.95
C TRP A 255 19.34 -20.05 17.91
N THR A 256 18.59 -21.08 17.49
CA THR A 256 18.33 -22.33 18.22
C THR A 256 18.90 -23.56 17.50
N GLY A 257 19.99 -23.39 16.73
CA GLY A 257 20.49 -24.42 15.83
C GLY A 257 20.68 -25.79 16.50
N LYS A 258 20.11 -26.83 15.90
CA LYS A 258 20.22 -28.21 16.40
C LYS A 258 21.35 -28.92 15.65
N ASN A 259 22.22 -29.61 16.37
CA ASN A 259 23.17 -30.52 15.73
C ASN A 259 22.38 -31.75 15.24
N GLU A 260 22.47 -32.07 13.95
CA GLU A 260 22.09 -33.41 13.53
C GLU A 260 23.05 -34.40 14.20
N THR A 261 22.52 -35.34 14.98
CA THR A 261 23.29 -36.51 15.39
C THR A 261 23.87 -37.15 14.14
N PRO A 262 25.20 -37.41 14.07
CA PRO A 262 25.79 -38.04 12.90
C PRO A 262 25.01 -39.32 12.61
N LYS A 263 24.38 -39.40 11.44
CA LYS A 263 23.76 -40.64 10.96
C LYS A 263 24.89 -41.66 10.95
N LYS A 264 24.90 -42.59 11.92
CA LYS A 264 25.91 -43.65 12.03
C LYS A 264 26.09 -44.22 10.63
N ARG A 265 27.24 -43.96 9.99
CA ARG A 265 27.62 -44.67 8.76
C ARG A 265 27.55 -46.14 9.14
N GLY A 266 26.61 -46.86 8.54
CA GLY A 266 26.46 -48.29 8.74
C GLY A 266 27.83 -48.93 8.57
N ALA A 267 28.28 -49.66 9.59
CA ALA A 267 29.54 -50.37 9.54
C ALA A 267 29.54 -51.23 8.27
N ALA A 268 30.49 -50.99 7.38
CA ALA A 268 30.74 -51.86 6.25
C ALA A 268 31.00 -53.26 6.81
N THR A 269 30.09 -54.18 6.53
CA THR A 269 30.21 -55.59 6.88
C THR A 269 31.46 -56.13 6.18
N LYS A 270 32.54 -56.30 6.95
CA LYS A 270 33.70 -57.10 6.54
C LYS A 270 33.18 -58.50 6.19
N LYS A 271 33.20 -58.85 4.90
CA LYS A 271 33.06 -60.25 4.47
C LYS A 271 34.22 -61.05 5.03
N SER A 272 33.97 -61.81 6.09
CA SER A 272 34.88 -62.83 6.58
C SER A 272 34.87 -64.02 5.62
N THR A 273 36.04 -64.32 5.09
CA THR A 273 36.43 -65.56 4.41
C THR A 273 36.11 -66.80 5.25
N THR A 274 35.61 -67.86 4.61
CA THR A 274 35.53 -69.21 5.21
C THR A 274 36.05 -70.24 4.19
N PRO A 275 36.75 -71.30 4.62
CA PRO A 275 37.80 -71.95 3.83
C PRO A 275 37.37 -73.21 3.07
N LYS A 276 38.23 -73.57 2.11
CA LYS A 276 38.26 -74.81 1.31
C LYS A 276 37.82 -76.07 2.08
N LYS A 277 37.00 -76.90 1.43
CA LYS A 277 36.98 -78.35 1.63
C LYS A 277 37.27 -79.05 0.31
N LYS A 278 38.25 -79.95 0.32
CA LYS A 278 38.73 -80.82 -0.77
C LYS A 278 37.99 -82.17 -0.76
N SER A 279 38.03 -82.82 -1.93
CA SER A 279 37.86 -84.27 -2.19
C SER A 279 36.39 -84.73 -2.25
N GLN A 280 35.96 -85.55 -3.21
CA GLN A 280 36.65 -86.48 -4.10
C GLN A 280 35.92 -86.57 -5.46
#